data_AF-A0A6L9EY67-F1
#
_entry.id   AF-A0A6L9EY67-F1
#
_cell.length_a   1.000
_cell.length_b   1.000
_cell.length_c   1.000
_cell.angle_alpha   90.00
_cell.angle_beta   90.00
_cell.angle_gamma   90.00
#
_symmetry.space_group_name_H-M   'P 1'
#
loop_
_entity.id
_entity.type
_entity.pdbx_description
1 polymer ?
#
loop_
_entity_poly.entity_id
_entity_poly.type
_entity_poly.pdbx_seq_one_letter_code
_entity_poly.pdbx_strand_id
1 'polypeptide(L)'
;MKQTIAILKSYFETGDTPTQQQFSDVFDSLVHKDEGKIITSITQILGGDIVFNFSDTTSMTIPMNQHPDAHSIDFITGLRAALDGLQNQIGAIGPVGEVNTINSQTASEPSGSDTVSNVVSLTQAEYDAGTPLASTLYIITD
;
A
#
# COMPACT_ATOMS: atom_id res chain seq x y z
N MET A 1 -0.20 -9.71 -50.07
CA MET A 1 1.05 -9.55 -49.28
C MET A 1 1.47 -8.09 -49.37
N LYS A 2 2.00 -7.48 -48.31
CA LYS A 2 2.41 -6.07 -48.33
C LYS A 2 3.56 -5.84 -49.32
N GLN A 3 3.36 -5.02 -50.34
CA GLN A 3 4.37 -4.59 -51.31
C GLN A 3 5.12 -3.35 -50.80
N THR A 4 6.39 -3.21 -51.15
CA THR A 4 7.23 -2.08 -50.71
C THR A 4 7.17 -0.92 -51.72
N ILE A 5 7.42 0.32 -51.26
CA ILE A 5 7.50 1.50 -52.15
C ILE A 5 8.59 1.38 -53.24
N ALA A 6 9.58 0.51 -53.03
CA ALA A 6 10.63 0.23 -54.01
C ALA A 6 10.08 -0.45 -55.27
N ILE A 7 9.03 -1.25 -55.15
CA ILE A 7 8.39 -1.92 -56.30
C ILE A 7 7.67 -0.88 -57.18
N LEU A 8 7.00 0.10 -56.56
CA LEU A 8 6.40 1.21 -57.29
C LEU A 8 7.45 1.99 -58.07
N LYS A 9 8.58 2.34 -57.42
CA LYS A 9 9.70 3.02 -58.07
C LYS A 9 10.28 2.20 -59.23
N SER A 10 10.42 0.89 -59.06
CA SER A 10 10.93 0.00 -60.10
C SER A 10 10.11 0.07 -61.38
N TYR A 11 8.77 0.09 -61.32
CA TYR A 11 7.94 0.19 -62.53
C TYR A 11 8.18 1.47 -63.33
N PHE A 12 8.49 2.58 -62.65
CA PHE A 12 8.82 3.85 -63.30
C PHE A 12 10.26 3.92 -63.81
N GLU A 13 11.20 3.21 -63.16
CA GLU A 13 12.62 3.24 -63.52
C GLU A 13 12.98 2.23 -64.62
N THR A 14 12.37 1.04 -64.61
CA THR A 14 12.65 -0.02 -65.59
C THR A 14 11.75 0.06 -66.83
N GLY A 15 10.65 0.81 -66.75
CA GLY A 15 9.64 0.89 -67.81
C GLY A 15 8.77 -0.36 -67.93
N ASP A 16 8.86 -1.29 -66.97
CA ASP A 16 7.98 -2.45 -66.91
C ASP A 16 6.56 -2.01 -66.57
N THR A 17 5.60 -2.42 -67.42
CA THR A 17 4.20 -2.13 -67.19
C THR A 17 3.61 -3.20 -66.25
N PRO A 18 3.22 -2.84 -65.02
CA PRO A 18 2.63 -3.80 -64.09
C PRO A 18 1.27 -4.28 -64.58
N THR A 19 0.90 -5.49 -64.18
CA THR A 19 -0.49 -5.94 -64.32
C THR A 19 -1.41 -5.11 -63.41
N GLN A 20 -2.70 -5.07 -63.74
CA GLN A 20 -3.70 -4.38 -62.92
C GLN A 20 -3.71 -4.86 -61.46
N GLN A 21 -3.53 -6.18 -61.25
CA GLN A 21 -3.47 -6.74 -59.90
C GLN A 21 -2.20 -6.31 -59.16
N GLN A 22 -1.04 -6.36 -59.80
CA GLN A 22 0.21 -5.90 -59.18
C GLN A 22 0.16 -4.41 -58.83
N PHE A 23 -0.48 -3.62 -59.68
CA PHE A 23 -0.72 -2.21 -59.42
C PHE A 23 -1.64 -2.04 -58.20
N SER A 24 -2.80 -2.70 -58.18
CA SER A 24 -3.72 -2.68 -57.02
C SER A 24 -3.03 -3.11 -55.73
N ASP A 25 -2.30 -4.23 -55.75
CA ASP A 25 -1.59 -4.77 -54.59
C ASP A 25 -0.57 -3.79 -54.02
N VAL A 26 0.10 -3.01 -54.88
CA VAL A 26 1.04 -1.97 -54.44
C VAL A 26 0.30 -0.83 -53.76
N PHE A 27 -0.76 -0.30 -54.34
CA PHE A 27 -1.53 0.79 -53.73
C PHE A 27 -2.27 0.37 -52.45
N ASP A 28 -2.85 -0.83 -52.42
CA ASP A 28 -3.48 -1.40 -51.23
C ASP A 28 -2.45 -1.68 -50.11
N SER A 29 -1.18 -1.88 -50.47
CA SER A 29 -0.07 -2.06 -49.52
C SER A 29 0.55 -0.76 -49.05
N LEU A 30 0.48 0.29 -49.88
CA LEU A 30 0.90 1.65 -49.55
C LEU A 30 -0.18 2.29 -48.68
N VAL A 31 -0.22 1.83 -47.42
CA VAL A 31 -0.89 2.41 -46.25
C VAL A 31 -2.02 3.37 -46.62
N HIS A 32 -3.26 2.87 -46.63
CA HIS A 32 -4.51 3.61 -46.77
C HIS A 32 -4.46 4.94 -46.00
N LYS A 33 -4.06 6.01 -46.70
CA LYS A 33 -4.13 7.39 -46.24
C LYS A 33 -5.57 7.76 -45.86
N ASP A 34 -6.55 7.01 -46.38
CA ASP A 34 -7.97 7.25 -46.23
C ASP A 34 -8.72 6.21 -45.36
N GLU A 35 -8.04 5.18 -44.83
CA GLU A 35 -8.62 4.26 -43.80
C GLU A 35 -7.92 4.38 -42.43
N GLY A 36 -7.39 5.57 -42.17
CA GLY A 36 -7.08 6.19 -40.87
C GLY A 36 -6.74 5.20 -39.75
N LYS A 37 -5.47 5.06 -39.38
CA LYS A 37 -4.83 6.03 -38.49
C LYS A 37 -3.34 5.69 -38.37
N ILE A 38 -2.46 6.50 -38.96
CA ILE A 38 -1.01 6.34 -38.74
C ILE A 38 -0.69 6.95 -37.38
N ILE A 39 0.00 6.23 -36.50
CA ILE A 39 0.50 6.81 -35.25
C ILE A 39 1.56 7.85 -35.59
N THR A 40 1.30 9.12 -35.30
CA THR A 40 2.22 10.24 -35.53
C THR A 40 3.15 10.46 -34.35
N SER A 41 2.69 10.19 -33.13
CA SER A 41 3.51 10.24 -31.92
C SER A 41 2.94 9.36 -30.82
N ILE A 42 3.82 8.95 -29.91
CA ILE A 42 3.49 8.28 -28.66
C ILE A 42 4.02 9.17 -27.55
N THR A 43 3.12 9.67 -26.70
CA THR A 43 3.46 10.59 -25.61
C THR A 43 2.95 10.06 -24.29
N GLN A 44 3.74 10.22 -23.23
CA GLN A 44 3.27 9.99 -21.87
C GLN A 44 2.70 11.30 -21.30
N ILE A 45 1.53 11.22 -20.69
CA ILE A 45 0.88 12.38 -20.05
C ILE A 45 1.04 12.34 -18.52
N LEU A 46 0.64 13.42 -17.85
CA LEU A 46 0.65 13.51 -16.40
C LEU A 46 -0.19 12.37 -15.79
N GLY A 47 0.43 11.58 -14.92
CA GLY A 47 -0.16 10.34 -14.39
C GLY A 47 0.33 9.05 -15.08
N GLY A 48 1.13 9.15 -16.14
CA GLY A 48 1.83 7.99 -16.71
C GLY A 48 1.06 7.25 -17.81
N ASP A 49 -0.20 7.63 -18.09
CA ASP A 49 -0.97 7.14 -19.22
C ASP A 49 -0.23 7.39 -20.55
N ILE A 50 -0.40 6.44 -21.47
CA ILE A 50 0.23 6.49 -22.79
C ILE A 50 -0.81 6.92 -23.82
N VAL A 51 -0.50 7.97 -24.56
CA VAL A 51 -1.35 8.52 -25.61
C VAL A 51 -0.72 8.25 -26.98
N PHE A 52 -1.46 7.54 -27.83
CA PHE A 52 -1.16 7.41 -29.25
C PHE A 52 -1.89 8.53 -30.00
N ASN A 53 -1.15 9.42 -30.64
CA ASN A 53 -1.72 10.42 -31.52
C ASN A 53 -1.74 9.87 -32.94
N PHE A 54 -2.86 10.01 -33.61
CA PHE A 54 -3.05 9.50 -34.96
C PHE A 54 -2.99 10.64 -35.99
N SER A 55 -2.77 10.28 -37.25
CA SER A 55 -2.67 11.21 -38.38
C SER A 55 -3.97 11.95 -38.70
N ASP A 56 -5.10 11.46 -38.19
CA ASP A 56 -6.42 12.09 -38.29
C ASP A 56 -6.71 13.05 -37.13
N THR A 57 -5.68 13.40 -36.33
CA THR A 57 -5.76 14.23 -35.12
C THR A 57 -6.50 13.62 -33.94
N THR A 58 -7.03 12.41 -34.08
CA THR A 58 -7.59 11.68 -32.94
C THR A 58 -6.48 11.07 -32.09
N SER A 59 -6.83 10.70 -30.87
CA SER A 59 -5.92 10.01 -29.96
C SER A 59 -6.57 8.79 -29.32
N MET A 60 -5.74 7.82 -28.96
CA MET A 60 -6.11 6.69 -28.11
C MET A 60 -5.26 6.73 -26.85
N THR A 61 -5.93 6.72 -25.69
CA THR A 61 -5.26 6.68 -24.40
C THR A 61 -5.31 5.25 -23.86
N ILE A 62 -4.15 4.70 -23.53
CA ILE A 62 -4.04 3.49 -22.73
C ILE A 62 -3.83 3.95 -21.28
N PRO A 63 -4.82 3.74 -20.39
CA PRO A 63 -4.66 4.09 -19.00
C PRO A 63 -3.57 3.21 -18.40
N MET A 64 -2.56 3.84 -17.81
CA MET A 64 -1.64 3.12 -16.95
C MET A 64 -2.33 3.01 -15.58
N ASN A 65 -2.32 1.83 -14.97
CA ASN A 65 -2.85 1.71 -13.61
C ASN A 65 -2.01 2.60 -12.69
N GLN A 66 -2.55 3.77 -12.35
CA GLN A 66 -1.90 4.68 -11.42
C GLN A 66 -2.03 4.08 -10.04
N HIS A 67 -0.89 3.63 -9.52
CA HIS A 67 -0.80 3.27 -8.11
C HIS A 67 -0.99 4.55 -7.29
N PRO A 68 -1.87 4.57 -6.27
CA PRO A 68 -2.08 5.77 -5.48
C PRO A 68 -0.82 6.14 -4.69
N ASP A 69 -0.54 7.44 -4.54
CA ASP A 69 0.60 7.95 -3.77
C ASP A 69 0.53 7.59 -2.28
N ALA A 70 -0.67 7.26 -1.80
CA ALA A 70 -0.91 6.80 -0.45
C ALA A 70 -2.04 5.77 -0.40
N HIS A 71 -1.90 4.79 0.48
CA HIS A 71 -2.95 3.83 0.82
C HIS A 71 -3.56 4.18 2.17
N SER A 72 -4.87 3.96 2.31
CA SER A 72 -5.49 3.97 3.63
C SER A 72 -4.86 2.89 4.51
N ILE A 73 -4.72 3.14 5.81
CA ILE A 73 -4.31 2.12 6.78
C ILE A 73 -5.27 0.91 6.81
N ASP A 74 -6.50 1.10 6.31
CA ASP A 74 -7.50 0.04 6.15
C ASP A 74 -7.27 -0.85 4.93
N PHE A 75 -6.31 -0.50 4.07
CA PHE A 75 -5.96 -1.33 2.91
C PHE A 75 -5.48 -2.72 3.34
N ILE A 76 -4.78 -2.80 4.47
CA ILE A 76 -4.35 -4.06 5.08
C ILE A 76 -5.36 -4.42 6.16
N THR A 77 -6.17 -5.44 5.90
CA THR A 77 -7.14 -5.98 6.86
C THR A 77 -6.47 -6.26 8.21
N GLY A 78 -6.97 -5.63 9.26
CA GLY A 78 -6.50 -5.85 10.64
C GLY A 78 -5.33 -4.96 11.10
N LEU A 79 -4.69 -4.20 10.21
CA LEU A 79 -3.56 -3.33 10.60
C LEU A 79 -3.97 -2.27 11.62
N ARG A 80 -5.11 -1.59 11.41
CA ARG A 80 -5.64 -0.61 12.36
C ARG A 80 -5.87 -1.24 13.74
N ALA A 81 -6.56 -2.38 13.79
CA ALA A 81 -6.84 -3.07 15.04
C ALA A 81 -5.57 -3.50 15.78
N ALA A 82 -4.53 -3.93 15.06
CA ALA A 82 -3.25 -4.29 15.65
C ALA A 82 -2.55 -3.07 16.28
N LEU A 83 -2.55 -1.93 15.60
CA LEU A 83 -1.96 -0.70 16.11
C LEU A 83 -2.72 -0.13 17.31
N ASP A 84 -4.05 -0.15 17.26
CA ASP A 84 -4.91 0.24 18.38
C ASP A 84 -4.63 -0.65 19.61
N GLY A 85 -4.43 -1.96 19.39
CA GLY A 85 -4.05 -2.91 20.44
C GLY A 85 -2.69 -2.58 21.08
N LEU A 86 -1.67 -2.27 20.27
CA LEU A 86 -0.36 -1.85 20.75
C LEU A 86 -0.43 -0.52 21.53
N GLN A 87 -1.21 0.45 21.05
CA GLN A 87 -1.39 1.72 21.72
C GLN A 87 -2.04 1.56 23.10
N ASN A 88 -3.00 0.65 23.24
CA ASN A 88 -3.62 0.30 24.52
C ASN A 88 -2.62 -0.35 25.49
N GLN A 89 -1.75 -1.24 24.99
CA GLN A 89 -0.69 -1.85 25.81
C GLN A 89 0.31 -0.80 26.31
N ILE A 90 0.69 0.17 25.48
CA ILE A 90 1.57 1.28 25.90
C ILE A 90 0.85 2.19 26.90
N GLY A 91 -0.43 2.51 26.68
CA GLY A 91 -1.23 3.30 27.61
C GLY A 91 -1.32 2.67 29.01
N ALA A 92 -1.34 1.34 29.09
CA ALA A 92 -1.36 0.60 30.34
C ALA A 92 -0.03 0.65 31.13
N ILE A 93 1.08 1.01 30.48
CA ILE A 93 2.42 1.07 31.10
C ILE A 93 2.63 2.40 31.88
N GLY A 94 1.77 3.40 31.68
CA GLY A 94 1.86 4.69 32.36
C GLY A 94 3.00 5.59 31.83
N PRO A 95 2.98 6.90 32.13
CA PRO A 95 3.86 7.88 31.49
C PRO A 95 5.34 7.83 31.93
N VAL A 96 5.72 7.01 32.91
CA VAL A 96 7.07 7.03 33.51
C VAL A 96 7.61 5.62 33.78
N GLY A 97 7.70 4.79 32.74
CA GLY A 97 8.81 3.85 32.54
C GLY A 97 9.07 2.67 33.49
N GLU A 98 8.48 2.59 34.68
CA GLU A 98 8.60 1.41 35.55
C GLU A 98 7.24 1.03 36.14
N VAL A 99 6.74 -0.12 35.70
CA VAL A 99 5.59 -0.76 36.30
C VAL A 99 6.06 -1.39 37.63
N ASN A 100 6.02 -0.61 38.71
CA ASN A 100 6.22 -1.11 40.08
C ASN A 100 4.98 -1.90 40.54
N THR A 101 4.75 -3.05 39.90
CA THR A 101 3.67 -3.97 40.25
C THR A 101 4.18 -5.11 41.08
N ILE A 102 3.38 -5.50 42.06
CA ILE A 102 3.53 -6.77 42.77
C ILE A 102 2.87 -7.84 41.90
N ASN A 103 3.65 -8.81 41.44
CA ASN A 103 3.10 -9.98 40.78
C ASN A 103 2.68 -11.01 41.85
N SER A 104 1.45 -10.88 42.35
CA SER A 104 0.87 -11.80 43.34
C SER A 104 0.21 -12.99 42.63
N GLN A 105 0.77 -14.19 42.78
CA GLN A 105 0.24 -15.43 42.21
C GLN A 105 -0.28 -16.34 43.31
N THR A 106 -1.55 -16.76 43.22
CA THR A 106 -2.20 -17.67 44.18
C THR A 106 -2.46 -19.07 43.61
N ALA A 107 -1.99 -19.32 42.38
CA ALA A 107 -2.08 -20.64 41.77
C ALA A 107 -1.12 -21.61 42.45
N SER A 108 -1.60 -22.81 42.79
CA SER A 108 -0.83 -23.85 43.51
C SER A 108 -0.44 -23.49 44.94
N GLU A 109 -1.06 -22.47 45.52
CA GLU A 109 -0.92 -22.12 46.93
C GLU A 109 -1.96 -22.84 47.81
N PRO A 110 -1.76 -22.92 49.14
CA PRO A 110 -2.77 -23.43 50.07
C PRO A 110 -4.11 -22.71 49.92
N SER A 111 -5.21 -23.43 50.14
CA SER A 111 -6.55 -22.85 50.13
C SER A 111 -6.65 -21.72 51.17
N GLY A 112 -7.00 -20.51 50.71
CA GLY A 112 -7.12 -19.33 51.56
C GLY A 112 -6.01 -18.29 51.40
N SER A 113 -5.05 -18.49 50.49
CA SER A 113 -4.06 -17.46 50.17
C SER A 113 -4.70 -16.19 49.60
N ASP A 114 -4.30 -15.04 50.14
CA ASP A 114 -4.77 -13.71 49.73
C ASP A 114 -3.84 -13.07 48.69
N THR A 115 -4.39 -12.15 47.89
CA THR A 115 -3.63 -11.36 46.92
C THR A 115 -3.12 -10.07 47.56
N VAL A 116 -1.84 -9.76 47.39
CA VAL A 116 -1.26 -8.48 47.81
C VAL A 116 -1.17 -7.54 46.62
N SER A 117 -1.86 -6.40 46.70
CA SER A 117 -1.86 -5.37 45.68
C SER A 117 -0.82 -4.28 45.93
N ASN A 118 -0.50 -4.00 47.20
CA ASN A 118 0.44 -2.95 47.61
C ASN A 118 1.39 -3.44 48.71
N VAL A 119 2.59 -2.87 48.75
CA VAL A 119 3.53 -2.99 49.87
C VAL A 119 3.84 -1.58 50.36
N VAL A 120 3.64 -1.34 51.65
CA VAL A 120 3.84 -0.01 52.27
C VAL A 120 4.73 -0.16 53.50
N SER A 121 5.72 0.71 53.63
CA SER A 121 6.56 0.81 54.84
C SER A 121 6.09 2.01 55.67
N LEU A 122 5.81 1.80 56.95
CA LEU A 122 5.32 2.83 57.86
C LEU A 122 5.94 2.66 59.24
N THR A 123 6.04 3.74 60.02
CA THR A 123 6.37 3.65 61.45
C THR A 123 5.21 3.04 62.23
N GLN A 124 5.49 2.54 63.45
CA GLN A 124 4.45 2.00 64.33
C GLN A 124 3.31 2.99 64.58
N ALA A 125 3.64 4.27 64.82
CA ALA A 125 2.66 5.32 65.07
C ALA A 125 1.73 5.58 63.87
N GLU A 126 2.26 5.49 62.64
CA GLU A 126 1.48 5.69 61.42
C GLU A 126 0.54 4.51 61.14
N TYR A 127 0.99 3.27 61.38
CA TYR A 127 0.15 2.09 61.24
C TYR A 127 -0.99 2.09 62.26
N ASP A 128 -0.69 2.40 63.52
CA ASP A 128 -1.69 2.42 64.60
C ASP A 128 -2.70 3.56 64.46
N ALA A 129 -2.32 4.67 63.82
CA ALA A 129 -3.23 5.76 63.47
C ALA A 129 -4.14 5.43 62.28
N GLY A 130 -3.80 4.42 61.49
CA GLY A 130 -4.50 4.05 60.26
C GLY A 130 -5.55 2.95 60.43
N THR A 131 -6.20 2.59 59.32
CA THR A 131 -7.02 1.37 59.20
C THR A 131 -6.37 0.46 58.17
N PRO A 132 -5.88 -0.75 58.55
CA PRO A 132 -5.23 -1.66 57.63
C PRO A 132 -6.14 -2.08 56.48
N LEU A 133 -5.61 -2.04 55.25
CA LEU A 133 -6.27 -2.55 54.05
C LEU A 133 -5.89 -4.01 53.85
N ALA A 134 -6.89 -4.88 53.65
CA ALA A 134 -6.70 -6.33 53.56
C ALA A 134 -5.69 -6.75 52.46
N SER A 135 -5.68 -6.06 51.32
CA SER A 135 -4.80 -6.38 50.18
C SER A 135 -3.46 -5.63 50.20
N THR A 136 -3.01 -5.13 51.36
CA THR A 136 -1.74 -4.41 51.52
C THR A 136 -0.84 -5.10 52.53
N LEU A 137 0.40 -5.40 52.14
CA LEU A 137 1.44 -5.83 53.06
C LEU A 137 2.09 -4.61 53.70
N TYR A 138 2.04 -4.51 55.02
CA TYR A 138 2.67 -3.44 55.79
C TYR A 138 4.00 -3.92 56.37
N ILE A 139 5.07 -3.17 56.11
CA ILE A 139 6.37 -3.35 56.75
C ILE A 139 6.46 -2.28 57.83
N ILE A 140 6.34 -2.68 59.09
CA ILE A 140 6.40 -1.74 60.21
C ILE A 140 7.87 -1.51 60.56
N THR A 141 8.31 -0.30 60.29
CA THR A 141 9.58 0.22 60.77
C THR A 141 9.36 0.78 62.18
N ASP A 142 10.45 0.81 62.93
CA ASP A 142 10.57 1.26 64.32
C ASP A 142 9.63 2.39 64.77
#